data_AF-B0DE02-F1
#
_entry.id   AF-B0DE02-F1
#
_cell.length_a   1.000
_cell.length_b   1.000
_cell.length_c   1.000
_cell.angle_alpha   90.00
_cell.angle_beta   90.00
_cell.angle_gamma   90.00
#
_symmetry.space_group_name_H-M   'P 1'
#
loop_
_entity.id
_entity.type
_entity.pdbx_description
1 polymer ?
#
loop_
_entity_poly.entity_id
_entity_poly.type
_entity_poly.pdbx_seq_one_letter_code
_entity_poly.pdbx_strand_id
1 'polypeptide(L)'
;MTFNDLLKESLGDFAKNLDSGQGRSLQELFLSKDTLKGFESQRLRSYCTSQCMEPTRDLDSYGRLLLGGDLSAVKAEYRGRVQKKLQGPSGSSDALTLEVAEELVAQDLASLHWGPTRVPIYNLLGLFSLIVPSFRPSYIAIAKFFIDTAKVPVHGKDLSGTTALSHSFSTKPAFDLEYAQILYDAGGDVNHRNRYGGYVAQEIVQVYDPRDSKVVRRAMDALEWFLTHAGNVDILDGDGVSAGRVIRNSKSKVPGFSILVEKESKKRMVKGSKCCEVLSPTNEGVPKAGLARSQEGLQSLRLRLLKCA
;
A
#
# COMPACT_ATOMS: atom_id res chain seq x y z
N MET A 1 3.62 13.59 -33.17
CA MET A 1 4.20 12.75 -32.10
C MET A 1 4.80 13.70 -31.07
N THR A 2 4.34 13.66 -29.82
CA THR A 2 4.80 14.56 -28.75
C THR A 2 6.10 14.06 -28.13
N PHE A 3 6.84 14.91 -27.40
CA PHE A 3 8.02 14.50 -26.64
C PHE A 3 7.72 13.36 -25.65
N ASN A 4 6.52 13.37 -25.05
CA ASN A 4 6.06 12.31 -24.17
C ASN A 4 5.82 10.99 -24.92
N ASP A 5 5.41 11.03 -26.19
CA ASP A 5 5.23 9.82 -27.02
C ASP A 5 6.59 9.19 -27.35
N LEU A 6 7.58 10.02 -27.71
CA LEU A 6 8.96 9.57 -27.96
C LEU A 6 9.62 9.00 -26.69
N LEU A 7 9.37 9.62 -25.53
CA LEU A 7 9.90 9.13 -24.25
C LEU A 7 9.25 7.81 -23.85
N LYS A 8 7.94 7.64 -24.09
CA LYS A 8 7.23 6.37 -23.87
C LYS A 8 7.75 5.26 -24.79
N GLU A 9 7.99 5.56 -26.06
CA GLU A 9 8.53 4.61 -27.04
C GLU A 9 9.95 4.20 -26.64
N SER A 10 10.82 5.16 -26.32
CA SER A 10 12.18 4.91 -25.86
C SER A 10 12.26 4.10 -24.55
N LEU A 11 11.41 4.41 -23.57
CA LEU A 11 11.32 3.64 -22.32
C LEU A 11 10.74 2.25 -22.55
N GLY A 12 9.79 2.11 -23.47
CA GLY A 12 9.22 0.82 -23.89
C GLY A 12 10.26 -0.09 -24.54
N ASP A 13 11.07 0.46 -25.43
CA ASP A 13 12.15 -0.28 -26.09
C ASP A 13 13.30 -0.62 -25.14
N PHE A 14 13.63 0.29 -24.22
CA PHE A 14 14.59 0.00 -23.14
C PHE A 14 14.09 -1.12 -22.22
N ALA A 15 12.80 -1.11 -21.85
CA ALA A 15 12.20 -2.17 -21.04
C ALA A 15 12.18 -3.53 -21.76
N LYS A 16 11.90 -3.55 -23.07
CA LYS A 16 12.00 -4.78 -23.89
C LYS A 16 13.43 -5.31 -23.97
N ASN A 17 14.41 -4.43 -24.11
CA ASN A 17 15.83 -4.81 -24.19
C ASN A 17 16.39 -5.35 -22.87
N LEU A 18 15.78 -5.01 -21.73
CA LEU A 18 16.15 -5.55 -20.42
C LEU A 18 15.48 -6.90 -20.10
N ASP A 19 14.46 -7.30 -20.86
CA ASP A 19 13.81 -8.59 -20.68
C ASP A 19 14.62 -9.69 -21.39
N SER A 20 15.46 -10.38 -20.63
CA SER A 20 16.27 -11.50 -21.13
C SER A 20 15.47 -12.78 -21.45
N GLY A 21 14.14 -12.76 -21.27
CA GLY A 21 13.27 -13.93 -21.36
C GLY A 21 13.42 -14.90 -20.19
N GLN A 22 14.25 -14.58 -19.18
CA GLN A 22 14.44 -15.43 -17.99
C GLN A 22 13.30 -15.23 -16.97
N GLY A 23 12.86 -16.32 -16.33
CA GLY A 23 11.78 -16.32 -15.33
C GLY A 23 10.37 -16.35 -15.93
N ARG A 24 9.35 -16.16 -15.08
CA ARG A 24 7.92 -16.25 -15.46
C ARG A 24 7.47 -15.10 -16.37
N SER A 25 6.57 -15.40 -17.29
CA SER A 25 5.87 -14.41 -18.13
C SER A 25 5.05 -13.43 -17.29
N LEU A 26 4.67 -12.28 -17.87
CA LEU A 26 3.78 -11.32 -17.19
C LEU A 26 2.46 -11.96 -16.76
N GLN A 27 1.87 -12.83 -17.59
CA GLN A 27 0.62 -13.52 -17.29
C GLN A 27 0.75 -14.41 -16.05
N GLU A 28 1.84 -15.17 -15.95
CA GLU A 28 2.14 -15.97 -14.77
C GLU A 28 2.37 -15.08 -13.54
N LEU A 29 3.08 -13.95 -13.69
CA LEU A 29 3.29 -12.97 -12.62
C LEU A 29 1.99 -12.30 -12.17
N PHE A 30 0.98 -12.13 -13.04
CA PHE A 30 -0.31 -11.54 -12.66
C PHE A 30 -1.15 -12.47 -11.79
N LEU A 31 -0.96 -13.78 -11.97
CA LEU A 31 -1.63 -14.82 -11.19
C LEU A 31 -0.90 -15.09 -9.86
N SER A 32 0.41 -14.81 -9.79
CA SER A 32 1.20 -15.04 -8.60
C SER A 32 1.07 -13.91 -7.56
N LYS A 33 1.27 -14.24 -6.29
CA LYS A 33 1.20 -13.31 -5.15
C LYS A 33 2.49 -13.25 -4.33
N ASP A 34 3.50 -13.97 -4.76
CA ASP A 34 4.81 -14.05 -4.11
C ASP A 34 5.62 -12.77 -4.30
N THR A 35 6.59 -12.59 -3.39
CA THR A 35 7.62 -11.56 -3.51
C THR A 35 8.58 -11.94 -4.63
N LEU A 36 8.72 -11.05 -5.60
CA LEU A 36 9.55 -11.17 -6.78
C LEU A 36 10.95 -10.61 -6.53
N LYS A 37 11.94 -11.14 -7.27
CA LYS A 37 13.34 -10.67 -7.27
C LYS A 37 13.89 -10.62 -8.68
N GLY A 38 15.01 -9.90 -8.86
CA GLY A 38 15.76 -9.85 -10.12
C GLY A 38 14.88 -9.49 -11.32
N PHE A 39 15.02 -10.26 -12.41
CA PHE A 39 14.34 -10.00 -13.68
C PHE A 39 12.81 -10.01 -13.56
N GLU A 40 12.21 -10.87 -12.74
CA GLU A 40 10.74 -10.91 -12.58
C GLU A 40 10.21 -9.65 -11.88
N SER A 41 10.92 -9.18 -10.85
CA SER A 41 10.61 -7.91 -10.16
C SER A 41 10.71 -6.74 -11.12
N GLN A 42 11.79 -6.68 -11.91
CA GLN A 42 11.98 -5.62 -12.90
C GLN A 42 10.93 -5.68 -14.01
N ARG A 43 10.58 -6.87 -14.52
CA ARG A 43 9.55 -7.07 -15.56
C ARG A 43 8.20 -6.52 -15.10
N LEU A 44 7.76 -6.90 -13.90
CA LEU A 44 6.50 -6.41 -13.35
C LEU A 44 6.55 -4.90 -13.08
N ARG A 45 7.67 -4.38 -12.59
CA ARG A 45 7.87 -2.93 -12.39
C ARG A 45 7.73 -2.16 -13.69
N SER A 46 8.44 -2.58 -14.75
CA SER A 46 8.37 -1.98 -16.08
C SER A 46 6.94 -2.00 -16.63
N TYR A 47 6.21 -3.11 -16.43
CA TYR A 47 4.79 -3.17 -16.78
C TYR A 47 3.99 -2.12 -16.00
N CYS A 48 4.02 -2.13 -14.66
CA CYS A 48 3.27 -1.18 -13.85
C CYS A 48 3.58 0.29 -14.15
N THR A 49 4.83 0.63 -14.51
CA THR A 49 5.22 2.00 -14.87
C THR A 49 4.86 2.40 -16.31
N SER A 50 4.65 1.43 -17.20
CA SER A 50 4.26 1.69 -18.60
C SER A 50 2.74 1.79 -18.79
N GLN A 51 1.97 1.26 -17.84
CA GLN A 51 0.51 1.28 -17.89
C GLN A 51 -0.05 2.56 -17.27
N CYS A 52 -1.13 3.08 -17.85
CA CYS A 52 -1.93 4.14 -17.25
C CYS A 52 -3.40 3.74 -17.21
N MET A 53 -4.11 4.19 -16.16
CA MET A 53 -5.55 4.06 -16.08
C MET A 53 -6.22 5.14 -16.93
N GLU A 54 -7.05 4.72 -17.88
CA GLU A 54 -7.88 5.60 -18.71
C GLU A 54 -9.34 5.48 -18.26
N PRO A 55 -9.93 6.53 -17.65
CA PRO A 55 -11.26 6.43 -17.06
C PRO A 55 -12.36 5.92 -18.00
N THR A 56 -12.31 6.28 -19.28
CA THR A 56 -13.31 5.85 -20.28
C THR A 56 -13.19 4.38 -20.65
N ARG A 57 -11.97 3.83 -20.65
CA ARG A 57 -11.64 2.44 -21.01
C ARG A 57 -11.72 1.50 -19.82
N ASP A 58 -11.17 1.93 -18.69
CA ASP A 58 -10.80 1.05 -17.56
C ASP A 58 -11.80 1.07 -16.40
N LEU A 59 -12.67 2.09 -16.31
CA LEU A 59 -13.70 2.16 -15.28
C LEU A 59 -15.01 1.55 -15.78
N ASP A 60 -15.56 0.63 -15.00
CA ASP A 60 -16.93 0.17 -15.15
C ASP A 60 -17.92 1.25 -14.67
N SER A 61 -19.22 0.92 -14.66
CA SER A 61 -20.25 1.86 -14.21
C SER A 61 -20.03 2.30 -12.75
N TYR A 62 -19.58 1.39 -11.88
CA TYR A 62 -19.33 1.71 -10.48
C TYR A 62 -18.08 2.57 -10.30
N GLY A 63 -16.98 2.27 -11.00
CA GLY A 63 -15.77 3.08 -11.01
C GLY A 63 -16.03 4.51 -11.48
N ARG A 64 -16.89 4.70 -12.49
CA ARG A 64 -17.31 6.04 -12.95
C ARG A 64 -18.18 6.76 -11.92
N LEU A 65 -19.06 6.03 -11.23
CA LEU A 65 -19.85 6.57 -10.13
C LEU A 65 -18.94 7.05 -8.99
N LEU A 66 -17.89 6.29 -8.66
CA LEU A 66 -16.86 6.70 -7.68
C LEU A 66 -16.09 7.93 -8.14
N LEU A 67 -15.68 7.99 -9.42
CA LEU A 67 -14.98 9.14 -10.00
C LEU A 67 -15.83 10.42 -9.88
N GLY A 68 -17.14 10.32 -10.05
CA GLY A 68 -18.07 11.44 -9.91
C GLY A 68 -18.15 12.03 -8.49
N GLY A 69 -17.68 11.31 -7.46
CA GLY A 69 -17.65 11.82 -6.09
C GLY A 69 -19.03 12.01 -5.44
N ASP A 70 -20.10 11.45 -5.99
CA ASP A 70 -21.44 11.55 -5.41
C ASP A 70 -21.64 10.51 -4.31
N LEU A 71 -21.43 10.91 -3.06
CA LEU A 71 -21.63 10.07 -1.89
C LEU A 71 -23.06 9.53 -1.78
N SER A 72 -24.07 10.29 -2.18
CA SER A 72 -25.47 9.87 -2.10
C SER A 72 -25.75 8.74 -3.08
N ALA A 73 -25.24 8.84 -4.30
CA ALA A 73 -25.30 7.78 -5.30
C ALA A 73 -24.54 6.53 -4.85
N VAL A 74 -23.34 6.67 -4.26
CA VAL A 74 -22.57 5.54 -3.71
C VAL A 74 -23.35 4.81 -2.63
N LYS A 75 -23.97 5.55 -1.70
CA LYS A 75 -24.80 4.96 -0.63
C LYS A 75 -26.03 4.25 -1.18
N ALA A 76 -26.66 4.80 -2.22
CA ALA A 76 -27.81 4.18 -2.86
C ALA A 76 -27.43 2.86 -3.56
N GLU A 77 -26.32 2.85 -4.29
CA GLU A 77 -25.79 1.64 -4.94
C GLU A 77 -25.40 0.56 -3.92
N TYR A 78 -24.76 0.94 -2.81
CA TYR A 78 -24.48 0.02 -1.69
C TYR A 78 -25.75 -0.62 -1.14
N ARG A 79 -26.77 0.19 -0.80
CA ARG A 79 -28.07 -0.33 -0.32
C ARG A 79 -28.71 -1.27 -1.33
N GLY A 80 -28.64 -0.94 -2.63
CA GLY A 80 -29.12 -1.81 -3.70
C GLY A 80 -28.42 -3.17 -3.73
N ARG A 81 -27.09 -3.21 -3.50
CA ARG A 81 -26.33 -4.46 -3.40
C ARG A 81 -26.73 -5.28 -2.18
N VAL A 82 -26.89 -4.65 -1.02
CA VAL A 82 -27.33 -5.33 0.22
C VAL A 82 -28.72 -5.93 0.02
N GLN A 83 -29.65 -5.15 -0.54
CA GLN A 83 -31.02 -5.63 -0.83
C GLN A 83 -31.02 -6.82 -1.79
N LYS A 84 -30.17 -6.83 -2.82
CA LYS A 84 -30.03 -7.96 -3.74
C LYS A 84 -29.49 -9.22 -3.03
N LYS A 85 -28.54 -9.08 -2.11
CA LYS A 85 -28.04 -10.21 -1.31
C LYS A 85 -29.13 -10.77 -0.38
N LEU A 86 -29.92 -9.90 0.24
CA LEU A 86 -31.04 -10.29 1.10
C LEU A 86 -32.12 -11.10 0.36
N GLN A 87 -32.39 -10.74 -0.90
CA GLN A 87 -33.39 -11.43 -1.72
C GLN A 87 -32.92 -12.82 -2.20
N GLY A 88 -31.61 -13.08 -2.16
CA GLY A 88 -31.03 -14.35 -2.59
C GLY A 88 -31.21 -14.65 -4.10
N PRO A 89 -30.69 -15.79 -4.58
CA PRO A 89 -31.02 -16.32 -5.89
C PRO A 89 -32.50 -16.73 -5.92
N SER A 90 -33.20 -16.44 -7.01
CA SER A 90 -34.60 -16.85 -7.21
C SER A 90 -34.78 -18.34 -6.92
N GLY A 91 -35.50 -18.68 -5.84
CA GLY A 91 -35.80 -20.07 -5.45
C GLY A 91 -34.99 -20.63 -4.27
N SER A 92 -34.07 -19.86 -3.67
CA SER A 92 -33.43 -20.24 -2.40
C SER A 92 -34.34 -19.86 -1.22
N SER A 93 -34.57 -20.80 -0.29
CA SER A 93 -35.38 -20.60 0.92
C SER A 93 -34.60 -19.93 2.06
N ASP A 94 -33.28 -19.76 1.92
CA ASP A 94 -32.42 -19.29 3.00
C ASP A 94 -32.20 -17.78 2.85
N ALA A 95 -33.15 -16.99 3.38
CA ALA A 95 -32.98 -15.56 3.49
C ALA A 95 -31.74 -15.24 4.36
N LEU A 96 -30.78 -14.51 3.80
CA LEU A 96 -29.62 -14.04 4.56
C LEU A 96 -30.04 -13.01 5.60
N THR A 97 -29.34 -12.98 6.73
CA THR A 97 -29.47 -11.86 7.67
C THR A 97 -28.88 -10.59 7.06
N LEU A 98 -29.31 -9.42 7.56
CA LEU A 98 -28.75 -8.13 7.14
C LEU A 98 -27.24 -8.07 7.32
N GLU A 99 -26.75 -8.52 8.47
CA GLU A 99 -25.32 -8.53 8.82
C GLU A 99 -24.50 -9.36 7.83
N VAL A 100 -24.98 -10.55 7.47
CA VAL A 100 -24.30 -11.43 6.49
C VAL A 100 -24.37 -10.81 5.09
N ALA A 101 -25.50 -10.22 4.71
CA ALA A 101 -25.62 -9.54 3.42
C ALA A 101 -24.67 -8.34 3.32
N GLU A 102 -24.55 -7.52 4.37
CA GLU A 102 -23.63 -6.40 4.44
C GLU A 102 -22.16 -6.85 4.38
N GLU A 103 -21.80 -7.92 5.11
CA GLU A 103 -20.46 -8.50 5.06
C GLU A 103 -20.11 -9.01 3.65
N LEU A 104 -21.03 -9.70 2.98
CA LEU A 104 -20.82 -10.15 1.61
C LEU A 104 -20.68 -8.99 0.63
N VAL A 105 -21.44 -7.90 0.80
CA VAL A 105 -21.25 -6.69 -0.02
C VAL A 105 -19.90 -6.03 0.28
N ALA A 106 -19.45 -6.01 1.53
CA ALA A 106 -18.14 -5.49 1.90
C ALA A 106 -17.01 -6.26 1.21
N GLN A 107 -17.12 -7.60 1.20
CA GLN A 107 -16.18 -8.48 0.51
C GLN A 107 -16.23 -8.30 -1.01
N ASP A 108 -17.43 -8.20 -1.60
CA ASP A 108 -17.61 -7.92 -3.03
C ASP A 108 -16.92 -6.60 -3.41
N LEU A 109 -17.16 -5.52 -2.65
CA LEU A 109 -16.54 -4.21 -2.88
C LEU A 109 -15.01 -4.25 -2.72
N ALA A 110 -14.50 -4.97 -1.72
CA ALA A 110 -13.06 -5.17 -1.53
C ALA A 110 -12.42 -5.97 -2.67
N SER A 111 -13.19 -6.82 -3.34
CA SER A 111 -12.72 -7.62 -4.47
C SER A 111 -12.68 -6.85 -5.80
N LEU A 112 -13.25 -5.64 -5.86
CA LEU A 112 -13.24 -4.81 -7.06
C LEU A 112 -11.84 -4.27 -7.35
N HIS A 113 -11.44 -4.35 -8.61
CA HIS A 113 -10.18 -3.83 -9.11
C HIS A 113 -10.40 -3.22 -10.50
N TRP A 114 -9.69 -2.13 -10.80
CA TRP A 114 -9.83 -1.40 -12.06
C TRP A 114 -8.51 -1.28 -12.82
N GLY A 115 -8.62 -1.27 -14.14
CA GLY A 115 -7.50 -1.04 -15.05
C GLY A 115 -6.42 -2.13 -15.07
N PRO A 116 -5.37 -1.92 -15.89
CA PRO A 116 -4.34 -2.91 -16.16
C PRO A 116 -3.49 -3.28 -14.93
N THR A 117 -3.36 -2.38 -13.97
CA THR A 117 -2.60 -2.61 -12.72
C THR A 117 -3.48 -3.08 -11.57
N ARG A 118 -4.74 -3.45 -11.82
CA ARG A 118 -5.68 -3.97 -10.82
C ARG A 118 -5.77 -3.05 -9.61
N VAL A 119 -6.08 -1.78 -9.82
CA VAL A 119 -6.15 -0.77 -8.74
C VAL A 119 -7.34 -1.09 -7.83
N PRO A 120 -7.16 -1.35 -6.53
CA PRO A 120 -8.27 -1.59 -5.60
C PRO A 120 -8.96 -0.29 -5.19
N ILE A 121 -10.14 -0.39 -4.57
CA ILE A 121 -11.06 0.74 -4.33
C ILE A 121 -10.42 1.93 -3.58
N TYR A 122 -9.65 1.70 -2.53
CA TYR A 122 -9.02 2.79 -1.78
C TYR A 122 -7.83 3.43 -2.52
N ASN A 123 -7.09 2.67 -3.33
CA ASN A 123 -6.07 3.24 -4.23
C ASN A 123 -6.75 4.11 -5.28
N LEU A 124 -7.90 3.68 -5.78
CA LEU A 124 -8.67 4.42 -6.78
C LEU A 124 -9.16 5.77 -6.25
N LEU A 125 -9.73 5.81 -5.04
CA LEU A 125 -10.15 7.06 -4.39
C LEU A 125 -8.96 8.02 -4.13
N GLY A 126 -7.81 7.48 -3.73
CA GLY A 126 -6.58 8.26 -3.58
C GLY A 126 -6.13 8.84 -4.92
N LEU A 127 -6.14 8.04 -5.99
CA LEU A 127 -5.80 8.49 -7.35
C LEU A 127 -6.76 9.56 -7.86
N PHE A 128 -8.06 9.41 -7.64
CA PHE A 128 -9.05 10.42 -8.04
C PHE A 128 -8.84 11.75 -7.33
N SER A 129 -8.39 11.74 -6.07
CA SER A 129 -8.04 12.97 -5.34
C SER A 129 -6.87 13.73 -5.98
N LEU A 130 -6.00 13.05 -6.75
CA LEU A 130 -4.95 13.67 -7.53
C LEU A 130 -5.44 14.18 -8.89
N ILE A 131 -6.35 13.45 -9.54
CA ILE A 131 -6.88 13.77 -10.87
C ILE A 131 -7.91 14.90 -10.81
N VAL A 132 -8.79 14.89 -9.81
CA VAL A 132 -9.85 15.88 -9.59
C VAL A 132 -9.76 16.43 -8.16
N PRO A 133 -8.78 17.30 -7.85
CA PRO A 133 -8.53 17.76 -6.48
C PRO A 133 -9.72 18.46 -5.82
N SER A 134 -10.58 19.12 -6.61
CA SER A 134 -11.81 19.77 -6.11
C SER A 134 -12.79 18.79 -5.47
N PHE A 135 -12.76 17.51 -5.84
CA PHE A 135 -13.62 16.46 -5.30
C PHE A 135 -12.98 15.66 -4.17
N ARG A 136 -11.75 16.01 -3.75
CA ARG A 136 -11.07 15.35 -2.63
C ARG A 136 -11.92 15.22 -1.36
N PRO A 137 -12.67 16.26 -0.90
CA PRO A 137 -13.53 16.10 0.28
C PRO A 137 -14.59 15.00 0.10
N SER A 138 -15.12 14.86 -1.11
CA SER A 138 -16.09 13.80 -1.44
C SER A 138 -15.44 12.42 -1.45
N TYR A 139 -14.24 12.26 -2.02
CA TYR A 139 -13.53 10.99 -2.01
C TYR A 139 -13.16 10.54 -0.58
N ILE A 140 -12.79 11.48 0.30
CA ILE A 140 -12.60 11.22 1.73
C ILE A 140 -13.91 10.76 2.38
N ALA A 141 -15.03 11.42 2.09
CA ALA A 141 -16.33 11.04 2.65
C ALA A 141 -16.79 9.66 2.18
N ILE A 142 -16.50 9.29 0.93
CA ILE A 142 -16.74 7.96 0.38
C ILE A 142 -15.87 6.91 1.08
N ALA A 143 -14.56 7.19 1.26
CA ALA A 143 -13.68 6.27 1.97
C ALA A 143 -14.13 6.02 3.41
N LYS A 144 -14.51 7.08 4.15
CA LYS A 144 -15.07 6.98 5.50
C LYS A 144 -16.37 6.18 5.52
N PHE A 145 -17.27 6.41 4.57
CA PHE A 145 -18.47 5.57 4.44
C PHE A 145 -18.13 4.09 4.25
N PHE A 146 -17.16 3.77 3.39
CA PHE A 146 -16.74 2.39 3.19
C PHE A 146 -16.13 1.75 4.44
N ILE A 147 -15.31 2.49 5.18
CA ILE A 147 -14.67 2.02 6.42
C ILE A 147 -15.70 1.88 7.55
N ASP A 148 -16.43 2.95 7.84
CA ASP A 148 -17.22 3.09 9.05
C ASP A 148 -18.58 2.40 8.94
N THR A 149 -19.20 2.46 7.77
CA THR A 149 -20.54 1.91 7.54
C THR A 149 -20.48 0.58 6.79
N ALA A 150 -19.88 0.55 5.60
CA ALA A 150 -19.89 -0.65 4.77
C ALA A 150 -18.85 -1.71 5.19
N LYS A 151 -17.99 -1.41 6.17
CA LYS A 151 -16.93 -2.29 6.70
C LYS A 151 -16.03 -2.91 5.63
N VAL A 152 -15.74 -2.17 4.56
CA VAL A 152 -14.83 -2.61 3.49
C VAL A 152 -13.39 -2.58 4.03
N PRO A 153 -12.63 -3.69 3.94
CA PRO A 153 -11.25 -3.73 4.40
C PRO A 153 -10.30 -2.87 3.56
N VAL A 154 -9.37 -2.16 4.22
CA VAL A 154 -8.41 -1.24 3.58
C VAL A 154 -7.16 -1.93 2.99
N HIS A 155 -7.06 -3.25 3.09
CA HIS A 155 -5.87 -4.03 2.73
C HIS A 155 -5.76 -4.41 1.25
N GLY A 156 -6.62 -3.85 0.39
CA GLY A 156 -6.56 -4.08 -1.05
C GLY A 156 -5.17 -3.75 -1.60
N LYS A 157 -4.69 -4.58 -2.53
CA LYS A 157 -3.35 -4.45 -3.14
C LYS A 157 -3.50 -4.34 -4.64
N ASP A 158 -2.77 -3.40 -5.23
CA ASP A 158 -2.61 -3.38 -6.68
C ASP A 158 -1.71 -4.52 -7.17
N LEU A 159 -1.49 -4.58 -8.48
CA LEU A 159 -0.66 -5.60 -9.11
C LEU A 159 0.80 -5.61 -8.62
N SER A 160 1.33 -4.46 -8.20
CA SER A 160 2.66 -4.34 -7.58
C SER A 160 2.68 -4.84 -6.13
N GLY A 161 1.51 -5.17 -5.58
CA GLY A 161 1.32 -5.52 -4.18
C GLY A 161 1.26 -4.32 -3.26
N THR A 162 1.09 -3.10 -3.74
CA THR A 162 1.11 -1.88 -2.91
C THR A 162 -0.30 -1.52 -2.46
N THR A 163 -0.46 -1.14 -1.19
CA THR A 163 -1.76 -0.76 -0.60
C THR A 163 -2.03 0.73 -0.75
N ALA A 164 -3.28 1.14 -0.53
CA ALA A 164 -3.67 2.54 -0.56
C ALA A 164 -2.92 3.35 0.49
N LEU A 165 -2.74 2.78 1.68
CA LEU A 165 -2.00 3.41 2.77
C LEU A 165 -0.56 3.69 2.32
N SER A 166 0.12 2.69 1.76
CA SER A 166 1.48 2.85 1.25
C SER A 166 1.61 3.95 0.19
N HIS A 167 0.69 4.01 -0.77
CA HIS A 167 0.68 5.07 -1.78
C HIS A 167 0.40 6.46 -1.21
N SER A 168 -0.35 6.56 -0.11
CA SER A 168 -0.81 7.82 0.45
C SER A 168 0.29 8.59 1.16
N PHE A 169 1.20 7.90 1.85
CA PHE A 169 2.33 8.54 2.54
C PHE A 169 3.69 8.31 1.84
N SER A 170 3.76 7.45 0.81
CA SER A 170 4.88 7.50 -0.14
C SER A 170 4.93 8.88 -0.77
N THR A 171 6.11 9.40 -1.10
CA THR A 171 6.24 10.72 -1.76
C THR A 171 5.95 10.66 -3.25
N LYS A 172 5.64 9.48 -3.79
CA LYS A 172 5.46 9.17 -5.20
C LYS A 172 4.39 8.08 -5.35
N PRO A 173 3.28 8.28 -6.11
CA PRO A 173 2.89 9.50 -6.83
C PRO A 173 2.12 10.51 -5.97
N ALA A 174 1.58 10.10 -4.81
CA ALA A 174 0.78 10.97 -3.94
C ALA A 174 1.60 11.54 -2.78
N PHE A 175 0.98 12.37 -1.96
CA PHE A 175 1.40 12.65 -0.59
C PHE A 175 0.21 13.28 0.15
N ASP A 176 -0.57 12.45 0.83
CA ASP A 176 -1.80 12.81 1.52
C ASP A 176 -1.84 12.15 2.90
N LEU A 177 -1.28 12.84 3.89
CA LEU A 177 -1.19 12.32 5.26
C LEU A 177 -2.55 12.24 5.96
N GLU A 178 -3.52 13.07 5.57
CA GLU A 178 -4.89 12.96 6.12
C GLU A 178 -5.54 11.67 5.64
N TYR A 179 -5.42 11.36 4.34
CA TYR A 179 -5.94 10.11 3.81
C TYR A 179 -5.16 8.89 4.33
N ALA A 180 -3.84 9.01 4.49
CA ALA A 180 -3.04 7.98 5.15
C ALA A 180 -3.49 7.72 6.59
N GLN A 181 -3.80 8.77 7.36
CA GLN A 181 -4.32 8.63 8.72
C GLN A 181 -5.63 7.84 8.74
N ILE A 182 -6.58 8.18 7.87
CA ILE A 182 -7.88 7.47 7.78
C ILE A 182 -7.67 5.97 7.51
N LEU A 183 -6.76 5.63 6.59
CA LEU A 183 -6.47 4.24 6.26
C LEU A 183 -5.70 3.50 7.36
N TYR A 184 -4.81 4.19 8.07
CA TYR A 184 -4.09 3.64 9.22
C TYR A 184 -5.03 3.36 10.39
N ASP A 185 -5.89 4.31 10.74
CA ASP A 185 -6.88 4.17 11.83
C ASP A 185 -7.87 3.02 11.54
N ALA A 186 -8.13 2.74 10.25
CA ALA A 186 -8.90 1.59 9.79
C ALA A 186 -8.13 0.25 9.80
N GLY A 187 -6.92 0.21 10.38
CA GLY A 187 -6.10 -0.98 10.54
C GLY A 187 -5.05 -1.21 9.46
N GLY A 188 -4.80 -0.24 8.58
CA GLY A 188 -3.80 -0.36 7.52
C GLY A 188 -2.38 -0.62 8.08
N ASP A 189 -1.64 -1.52 7.44
CA ASP A 189 -0.28 -1.88 7.86
C ASP A 189 0.76 -0.92 7.25
N VAL A 190 1.37 -0.10 8.10
CA VAL A 190 2.43 0.85 7.71
C VAL A 190 3.70 0.14 7.21
N ASN A 191 3.96 -1.08 7.67
CA ASN A 191 5.15 -1.88 7.37
C ASN A 191 4.91 -2.89 6.23
N HIS A 192 3.78 -2.76 5.53
CA HIS A 192 3.41 -3.66 4.44
C HIS A 192 4.48 -3.69 3.35
N ARG A 193 4.77 -4.90 2.86
CA ARG A 193 5.75 -5.14 1.78
C ARG A 193 5.06 -5.34 0.44
N ASN A 194 5.51 -4.60 -0.57
CA ASN A 194 5.06 -4.81 -1.95
C ASN A 194 5.73 -6.07 -2.55
N ARG A 195 5.33 -6.43 -3.78
CA ARG A 195 5.85 -7.61 -4.48
C ARG A 195 7.30 -7.48 -4.90
N TYR A 196 7.90 -6.29 -4.86
CA TYR A 196 9.33 -6.12 -5.12
C TYR A 196 10.17 -6.35 -3.85
N GLY A 197 9.53 -6.72 -2.74
CA GLY A 197 10.16 -6.84 -1.44
C GLY A 197 10.43 -5.49 -0.77
N GLY A 198 10.09 -4.38 -1.44
CA GLY A 198 10.24 -3.03 -0.91
C GLY A 198 9.14 -2.71 0.09
N TYR A 199 9.49 -1.84 1.04
CA TYR A 199 8.57 -1.22 1.97
C TYR A 199 8.65 0.30 1.80
N VAL A 200 7.60 1.01 2.19
CA VAL A 200 7.40 2.42 1.83
C VAL A 200 8.54 3.32 2.31
N ALA A 201 9.12 3.04 3.47
CA ALA A 201 10.23 3.85 3.97
C ALA A 201 11.47 3.84 3.06
N GLN A 202 11.69 2.81 2.23
CA GLN A 202 12.75 2.87 1.21
C GLN A 202 12.44 3.90 0.12
N GLU A 203 11.18 3.98 -0.31
CA GLU A 203 10.75 4.96 -1.31
C GLU A 203 10.85 6.38 -0.75
N ILE A 204 10.47 6.56 0.52
CA ILE A 204 10.55 7.85 1.22
C ILE A 204 11.98 8.39 1.24
N VAL A 205 12.96 7.54 1.58
CA VAL A 205 14.36 7.98 1.75
C VAL A 205 15.11 8.10 0.42
N GLN A 206 14.54 7.63 -0.69
CA GLN A 206 15.06 7.81 -2.05
C GLN A 206 14.63 9.17 -2.64
N VAL A 207 15.20 10.23 -2.09
CA VAL A 207 15.02 11.61 -2.58
C VAL A 207 15.79 11.79 -3.90
N TYR A 208 15.07 12.09 -4.99
CA TYR A 208 15.65 12.19 -6.33
C TYR A 208 16.43 13.50 -6.54
N ASP A 209 15.95 14.62 -5.98
CA ASP A 209 16.68 15.89 -5.98
C ASP A 209 16.83 16.41 -4.54
N PRO A 210 17.95 16.13 -3.86
CA PRO A 210 18.18 16.59 -2.49
C PRO A 210 18.41 18.11 -2.40
N ARG A 211 18.50 18.83 -3.53
CA ARG A 211 18.63 20.30 -3.54
C ARG A 211 17.26 20.98 -3.52
N ASP A 212 16.20 20.28 -3.91
CA ASP A 212 14.84 20.81 -3.81
C ASP A 212 14.33 20.68 -2.37
N SER A 213 14.34 21.80 -1.65
CA SER A 213 13.87 21.88 -0.26
C SER A 213 12.42 21.42 -0.07
N LYS A 214 11.54 21.53 -1.09
CA LYS A 214 10.15 21.07 -1.00
C LYS A 214 10.08 19.55 -1.06
N VAL A 215 10.86 18.93 -1.96
CA VAL A 215 10.96 17.47 -2.09
C VAL A 215 11.56 16.88 -0.82
N VAL A 216 12.64 17.48 -0.31
CA VAL A 216 13.27 17.05 0.94
C VAL A 216 12.31 17.19 2.12
N ARG A 217 11.61 18.33 2.25
CA ARG A 217 10.64 18.53 3.33
C ARG A 217 9.51 17.51 3.28
N ARG A 218 8.94 17.26 2.11
CA ARG A 218 7.89 16.25 1.92
C ARG A 218 8.36 14.86 2.33
N ALA A 219 9.58 14.47 1.96
CA ALA A 219 10.16 13.19 2.38
C ALA A 219 10.42 13.12 3.89
N MET A 220 10.83 14.23 4.50
CA MET A 220 10.98 14.35 5.95
C MET A 220 9.65 14.19 6.68
N ASP A 221 8.60 14.87 6.21
CA ASP A 221 7.24 14.78 6.77
C ASP A 221 6.70 13.35 6.64
N ALA A 222 6.92 12.71 5.48
CA ALA A 222 6.58 11.30 5.25
C ALA A 222 7.30 10.35 6.21
N LEU A 223 8.61 10.55 6.42
CA LEU A 223 9.41 9.73 7.32
C LEU A 223 8.99 9.93 8.78
N GLU A 224 8.74 11.17 9.20
CA GLU A 224 8.25 11.46 10.56
C GLU A 224 6.89 10.79 10.79
N TRP A 225 5.95 10.91 9.84
CA TRP A 225 4.65 10.22 9.93
C TRP A 225 4.83 8.70 10.00
N PHE A 226 5.64 8.10 9.12
CA PHE A 226 5.92 6.65 9.15
C PHE A 226 6.46 6.21 10.52
N LEU A 227 7.43 6.95 11.06
CA LEU A 227 8.08 6.64 12.34
C LEU A 227 7.12 6.77 13.53
N THR A 228 6.25 7.78 13.56
CA THR A 228 5.27 7.96 14.65
C THR A 228 4.16 6.91 14.63
N HIS A 229 3.92 6.25 13.49
CA HIS A 229 2.91 5.22 13.30
C HIS A 229 3.48 3.79 13.38
N ALA A 230 4.50 3.58 14.21
CA ALA A 230 5.18 2.29 14.39
C ALA A 230 5.89 1.73 13.14
N GLY A 231 6.23 2.60 12.18
CA GLY A 231 7.08 2.26 11.06
C GLY A 231 8.47 1.80 11.51
N ASN A 232 9.00 0.80 10.82
CA ASN A 232 10.31 0.22 11.06
C ASN A 232 11.25 0.44 9.86
N VAL A 233 12.31 1.23 10.07
CA VAL A 233 13.30 1.54 9.04
C VAL A 233 14.34 0.44 8.83
N ASP A 234 14.37 -0.59 9.66
CA ASP A 234 15.38 -1.67 9.61
C ASP A 234 14.88 -2.96 8.95
N ILE A 235 13.66 -2.95 8.42
CA ILE A 235 13.12 -4.01 7.57
C ILE A 235 14.05 -4.17 6.35
N LEU A 236 14.52 -5.40 6.09
CA LEU A 236 15.32 -5.69 4.89
C LEU A 236 14.40 -5.93 3.69
N ASP A 237 14.72 -5.32 2.55
CA ASP A 237 14.04 -5.56 1.28
C ASP A 237 14.47 -6.88 0.60
N GLY A 238 14.05 -7.07 -0.67
CA GLY A 238 14.41 -8.22 -1.49
C GLY A 238 15.91 -8.40 -1.71
N ASP A 239 16.69 -7.32 -1.62
CA ASP A 239 18.12 -7.21 -1.86
C ASP A 239 18.95 -7.15 -0.55
N GLY A 240 18.29 -7.26 0.62
CA GLY A 240 18.95 -7.22 1.91
C GLY A 240 19.35 -5.82 2.36
N VAL A 241 18.73 -4.77 1.81
CA VAL A 241 18.97 -3.37 2.17
C VAL A 241 17.79 -2.84 2.99
N SER A 242 18.09 -2.10 4.06
CA SER A 242 17.08 -1.33 4.81
C SER A 242 17.17 0.16 4.50
N ALA A 243 16.05 0.87 4.60
CA ALA A 243 15.95 2.33 4.66
C ALA A 243 16.88 2.91 5.72
N GLY A 244 17.03 2.27 6.89
CA GLY A 244 18.01 2.67 7.90
C GLY A 244 19.44 2.69 7.36
N ARG A 245 19.84 1.69 6.57
CA ARG A 245 21.12 1.68 5.86
C ARG A 245 21.21 2.82 4.84
N VAL A 246 20.15 3.06 4.07
CA VAL A 246 20.10 4.17 3.09
C VAL A 246 20.22 5.53 3.77
N ILE A 247 19.53 5.75 4.89
CA ILE A 247 19.57 6.97 5.71
C ILE A 247 20.99 7.24 6.21
N ARG A 248 21.68 6.21 6.73
CA ARG A 248 23.08 6.35 7.18
C ARG A 248 24.00 6.76 6.03
N ASN A 249 23.83 6.13 4.86
CA ASN A 249 24.63 6.44 3.67
C ASN A 249 24.33 7.81 3.08
N SER A 250 23.11 8.35 3.29
CA SER A 250 22.68 9.66 2.76
C SER A 250 22.76 10.80 3.77
N LYS A 251 23.35 10.57 4.96
CA LYS A 251 23.43 11.56 6.05
C LYS A 251 24.05 12.90 5.64
N SER A 252 25.04 12.90 4.74
CA SER A 252 25.65 14.13 4.23
C SER A 252 24.74 14.93 3.27
N LYS A 253 23.77 14.27 2.63
CA LYS A 253 22.84 14.87 1.66
C LYS A 253 21.54 15.33 2.32
N VAL A 254 20.99 14.50 3.20
CA VAL A 254 19.72 14.76 3.90
C VAL A 254 19.90 14.43 5.38
N PRO A 255 20.63 15.26 6.15
CA PRO A 255 20.92 14.99 7.56
C PRO A 255 19.66 14.85 8.42
N GLY A 256 18.57 15.51 8.02
CA GLY A 256 17.28 15.45 8.70
C GLY A 256 16.76 14.02 8.92
N PHE A 257 16.98 13.09 7.99
CA PHE A 257 16.50 11.72 8.16
C PHE A 257 17.14 11.03 9.37
N SER A 258 18.45 11.22 9.57
CA SER A 258 19.14 10.67 10.74
C SER A 258 18.61 11.27 12.03
N ILE A 259 18.35 12.58 12.04
CA ILE A 259 17.79 13.29 13.20
C ILE A 259 16.41 12.74 13.58
N LEU A 260 15.53 12.51 12.60
CA LEU A 260 14.20 11.94 12.83
C LEU A 260 14.25 10.53 13.41
N VAL A 261 15.08 9.66 12.83
CA VAL A 261 15.25 8.28 13.33
C VAL A 261 15.80 8.29 14.75
N GLU A 262 16.85 9.07 15.04
CA GLU A 262 17.42 9.18 16.38
C GLU A 262 16.41 9.72 17.40
N LYS A 263 15.62 10.73 17.01
CA LYS A 263 14.54 11.31 17.84
C LYS A 263 13.49 10.26 18.19
N GLU A 264 13.02 9.49 17.22
CA GLU A 264 12.01 8.46 17.46
C GLU A 264 12.57 7.28 18.26
N SER A 265 13.78 6.81 17.95
CA SER A 265 14.43 5.74 18.72
C SER A 265 14.54 6.09 20.20
N LYS A 266 14.95 7.33 20.54
CA LYS A 266 15.00 7.80 21.93
C LYS A 266 13.62 7.77 22.59
N LYS A 267 12.56 8.20 21.89
CA LYS A 267 11.18 8.15 22.42
C LYS A 267 10.75 6.71 22.71
N ARG A 268 11.04 5.76 21.81
CA ARG A 268 10.69 4.34 21.98
C ARG A 268 11.43 3.69 23.15
N MET A 269 12.71 4.06 23.37
CA MET A 269 13.48 3.62 24.52
C MET A 269 12.87 4.09 25.85
N VAL A 270 12.46 5.37 25.94
CA VAL A 270 11.84 5.93 27.16
C VAL A 270 10.52 5.23 27.50
N LYS A 271 9.73 4.85 26.50
CA LYS A 271 8.45 4.12 26.70
C LYS A 271 8.64 2.67 27.16
N GLY A 272 9.88 2.19 27.33
CA GLY A 272 10.14 0.82 27.79
C GLY A 272 9.75 -0.25 26.77
N SER A 273 9.61 0.12 25.50
CA SER A 273 9.34 -0.82 24.41
C SER A 273 10.55 -1.75 24.21
N LYS A 274 10.61 -2.84 24.99
CA LYS A 274 11.64 -3.88 24.90
C LYS A 274 11.69 -4.61 23.54
N CYS A 275 10.71 -4.37 22.65
CA CYS A 275 10.70 -4.90 21.29
C CYS A 275 11.45 -4.04 20.26
N CYS A 276 12.06 -2.92 20.65
CA CYS A 276 12.67 -1.97 19.71
C CYS A 276 14.14 -1.68 20.02
N GLU A 277 14.98 -2.71 20.04
CA GLU A 277 16.38 -2.48 19.66
C GLU A 277 16.40 -2.11 18.17
N VAL A 278 16.56 -0.82 17.88
CA VAL A 278 16.89 -0.24 16.56
C VAL A 278 18.36 -0.55 16.20
N LEU A 279 18.95 -1.54 16.86
CA LEU A 279 20.30 -2.01 16.63
C LEU A 279 20.19 -3.38 15.97
N SER A 280 20.67 -3.45 14.72
CA SER A 280 20.91 -4.73 14.06
C SER A 280 21.75 -5.62 14.99
N PRO A 281 21.53 -6.94 15.01
CA PRO A 281 22.43 -7.84 15.73
C PRO A 281 23.84 -7.58 15.21
N THR A 282 24.77 -7.26 16.10
CA THR A 282 26.19 -7.38 15.79
C THR A 282 26.44 -8.80 15.29
N ASN A 283 27.23 -8.91 14.22
CA ASN A 283 27.70 -10.17 13.64
C ASN A 283 28.50 -10.98 14.66
N GLU A 284 27.84 -11.63 15.61
CA GLU A 284 28.45 -12.63 16.47
C GLU A 284 27.74 -13.97 16.28
N GLY A 285 28.41 -14.82 15.51
CA GLY A 285 28.33 -16.28 15.54
C GLY A 285 26.94 -16.90 15.64
N VAL A 286 26.32 -17.20 14.50
CA VAL A 286 25.20 -18.14 14.43
C VAL A 286 25.69 -19.56 14.76
N PRO A 287 25.24 -20.20 15.87
CA PRO A 287 25.39 -21.63 16.04
C PRO A 287 24.26 -22.33 15.26
N LYS A 288 24.62 -23.35 14.48
CA LYS A 288 23.65 -24.25 13.82
C LYS A 288 23.01 -25.19 14.85
N ALA A 289 21.68 -25.16 14.97
CA ALA A 289 20.79 -26.26 15.38
C ALA A 289 19.35 -25.75 15.23
N GLY A 290 18.33 -26.45 14.75
CA GLY A 290 18.01 -27.87 14.89
C GLY A 290 16.60 -27.96 15.49
N LEU A 291 15.61 -28.33 14.67
CA LEU A 291 14.28 -28.89 14.96
C LEU A 291 13.49 -28.54 16.26
N ALA A 292 12.24 -28.09 16.03
CA ALA A 292 10.95 -28.62 16.56
C ALA A 292 10.16 -27.87 17.67
N ARG A 293 8.82 -27.79 17.40
CA ARG A 293 7.63 -27.61 18.28
C ARG A 293 7.35 -26.19 18.81
N SER A 294 6.11 -25.72 19.04
CA SER A 294 4.74 -26.29 19.04
C SER A 294 3.68 -25.21 18.69
N GLN A 295 2.43 -25.61 18.44
CA GLN A 295 1.27 -24.74 18.15
C GLN A 295 0.79 -23.84 19.32
N GLU A 296 1.37 -23.93 20.52
CA GLU A 296 0.93 -23.15 21.69
C GLU A 296 1.47 -21.70 21.71
N GLY A 297 2.46 -21.38 20.87
CA GLY A 297 3.00 -20.02 20.76
C GLY A 297 2.05 -19.00 20.09
N LEU A 298 1.10 -19.47 19.28
CA LEU A 298 0.22 -18.60 18.48
C LEU A 298 -0.94 -17.99 19.28
N GLN A 299 -1.39 -18.61 20.37
CA GLN A 299 -2.44 -18.04 21.22
C GLN A 299 -1.92 -16.97 22.20
N SER A 300 -0.64 -17.05 22.61
CA SER A 300 0.00 -16.06 23.49
C SER A 300 0.24 -14.72 22.77
N LEU A 301 0.51 -14.74 21.46
CA LEU A 301 0.67 -13.52 20.66
C LEU A 301 -0.65 -12.74 20.49
N ARG A 302 -1.79 -13.44 20.45
CA ARG A 302 -3.12 -12.83 20.25
C ARG A 302 -3.61 -12.05 21.47
N LEU A 303 -3.18 -12.41 22.68
CA LEU A 303 -3.55 -11.71 23.91
C LEU A 303 -2.69 -10.46 24.21
N ARG A 304 -1.52 -10.32 23.59
CA ARG A 304 -0.62 -9.16 23.84
C ARG A 304 -0.94 -7.94 22.96
N LEU A 305 -1.62 -8.13 21.83
CA LEU A 305 -1.99 -7.04 20.92
C LEU A 305 -3.25 -6.26 21.35
N LEU A 306 -4.01 -6.76 22.33
CA LEU A 306 -5.22 -6.11 22.87
C LEU A 306 -4.98 -5.24 24.10
N LYS A 307 -3.73 -5.12 24.59
CA LYS A 307 -3.39 -4.31 25.77
C LYS A 307 -2.62 -3.01 25.46
N CYS A 308 -2.41 -2.70 24.19
CA CYS A 308 -1.72 -1.48 23.74
C CYS A 308 -2.55 -0.76 22.66
N ALA A 309 -3.83 -0.51 22.97
CA ALA A 309 -4.59 0.56 22.34
C ALA A 309 -4.28 1.87 23.07
#